data_AF-A0A949PUM1-F1
#
_entry.id   AF-A0A949PUM1-F1
#
_cell.length_a   1.000
_cell.length_b   1.000
_cell.length_c   1.000
_cell.angle_alpha   90.00
_cell.angle_beta   90.00
_cell.angle_gamma   90.00
#
_symmetry.space_group_name_H-M   'P 1'
#
loop_
_entity.id
_entity.type
_entity.pdbx_description
1 polymer ?
#
loop_
_entity_poly.entity_id
_entity_poly.type
_entity_poly.pdbx_seq_one_letter_code
_entity_poly.pdbx_strand_id
1 'polypeptide(L)' 'MHYRDLRDFIAQLESRGELRRISAPVSPHLEMTALADRVLRSGGPALLFENPTGHRMPVLAN' A
#
# COMPACT_ATOMS: atom_id res chain seq x y z
N MET A 1 -1.23 17.06 10.08
CA MET A 1 -0.42 15.89 10.49
C MET A 1 1.01 16.18 10.15
N HIS A 2 1.91 16.09 11.12
CA HIS A 2 3.34 16.32 10.88
C HIS A 2 4.02 14.95 10.89
N TYR A 3 4.52 14.53 9.74
CA TYR A 3 5.23 13.26 9.59
C TYR A 3 6.71 13.54 9.53
N ARG A 4 7.50 12.74 10.24
CA ARG A 4 8.97 12.86 10.20
C ARG A 4 9.54 12.33 8.90
N ASP A 5 8.99 11.21 8.43
CA ASP A 5 9.34 10.56 7.18
C ASP A 5 8.18 9.65 6.70
N LEU A 6 8.42 8.92 5.60
CA LEU A 6 7.45 7.98 5.04
C LEU A 6 7.17 6.79 5.97
N ARG A 7 8.14 6.34 6.79
CA ARG A 7 7.94 5.22 7.70
C ARG A 7 7.02 5.62 8.86
N ASP A 8 7.21 6.82 9.38
CA ASP A 8 6.36 7.45 10.39
C ASP A 8 4.93 7.65 9.86
N PHE A 9 4.78 8.04 8.59
CA PHE A 9 3.47 8.09 7.92
C PHE A 9 2.80 6.72 7.84
N ILE A 10 3.50 5.69 7.35
CA ILE A 10 2.98 4.32 7.23
C ILE A 10 2.57 3.76 8.60
N ALA A 11 3.39 3.96 9.63
CA ALA A 11 3.09 3.50 10.98
C ALA A 11 1.83 4.17 11.55
N GLN A 12 1.63 5.47 11.28
CA GLN A 12 0.40 6.16 11.68
C GLN A 12 -0.84 5.62 10.97
N LEU A 13 -0.76 5.35 9.65
CA LEU A 13 -1.86 4.71 8.91
C LEU A 13 -2.21 3.34 9.52
N GLU A 14 -1.20 2.53 9.84
CA GLU A 14 -1.38 1.20 10.44
C GLU A 14 -2.06 1.30 11.81
N SER A 15 -1.61 2.23 12.67
CA SER A 15 -2.22 2.44 14.00
C SER A 15 -3.68 2.89 13.95
N ARG A 16 -4.12 3.53 12.87
CA ARG A 16 -5.49 3.99 12.67
C ARG A 16 -6.38 2.97 11.95
N GLY A 17 -5.82 1.84 11.52
CA GLY A 17 -6.52 0.88 10.67
C GLY A 17 -6.75 1.36 9.24
N GLU A 18 -6.03 2.40 8.82
CA GLU A 18 -6.09 3.00 7.48
C GLU A 18 -5.06 2.39 6.50
N LEU A 19 -4.38 1.31 6.92
CA LEU A 19 -3.41 0.57 6.12
C LEU A 19 -3.76 -0.91 6.04
N ARG A 20 -3.67 -1.49 4.86
CA ARG A 20 -3.68 -2.93 4.63
C ARG A 20 -2.36 -3.38 4.01
N ARG A 21 -1.69 -4.32 4.66
CA ARG A 21 -0.48 -4.97 4.12
C ARG A 21 -0.87 -6.13 3.20
N ILE A 22 -0.22 -6.21 2.04
CA ILE A 22 -0.35 -7.30 1.07
C ILE A 22 1.01 -7.99 0.96
N SER A 23 1.12 -9.14 1.63
CA SER A 23 2.32 -9.98 1.64
C SER A 23 2.37 -10.97 0.48
N ALA A 24 1.24 -11.22 -0.19
CA ALA A 24 1.21 -12.03 -1.40
C ALA A 24 2.08 -11.36 -2.51
N PRO A 25 2.77 -12.14 -3.35
CA PRO A 25 3.43 -11.59 -4.52
C PRO A 25 2.42 -10.95 -5.47
N VAL A 26 2.65 -9.70 -5.88
CA VAL A 26 1.74 -8.97 -6.80
C VAL A 26 2.53 -8.37 -7.95
N SER A 27 2.01 -8.50 -9.17
CA SER A 27 2.62 -7.92 -10.35
C SER A 27 2.53 -6.38 -10.35
N PRO A 28 3.66 -5.67 -10.57
CA PRO A 28 3.62 -4.24 -10.88
C PRO A 28 2.96 -3.90 -12.21
N HIS A 29 2.91 -4.88 -13.12
CA HIS A 29 2.28 -4.69 -14.40
C HIS A 29 0.77 -4.90 -14.26
N LEU A 30 0.03 -3.79 -14.15
CA LEU A 30 -1.43 -3.67 -14.14
C LEU A 30 -2.15 -4.24 -12.89
N GLU A 31 -1.64 -5.30 -12.26
CA GLU A 31 -2.30 -5.95 -11.12
C GLU A 31 -2.32 -5.06 -9.88
N MET A 32 -1.15 -4.53 -9.44
CA MET A 32 -1.09 -3.60 -8.29
C MET A 32 -2.02 -2.39 -8.49
N THR A 33 -2.03 -1.81 -9.70
CA THR A 33 -2.87 -0.65 -10.00
C THR A 33 -4.35 -0.99 -10.06
N ALA A 34 -4.73 -2.20 -10.50
CA ALA A 34 -6.13 -2.63 -10.49
C ALA A 34 -6.64 -2.88 -9.06
N LEU A 35 -5.79 -3.42 -8.18
CA LEU A 35 -6.11 -3.58 -6.77
C LEU A 35 -6.27 -2.22 -6.07
N ALA A 36 -5.35 -1.30 -6.32
CA ALA A 36 -5.43 0.09 -5.85
C ALA A 36 -6.72 0.77 -6.33
N ASP A 37 -6.97 0.86 -7.65
CA ASP A 37 -8.18 1.49 -8.20
C ASP A 37 -9.48 0.93 -7.59
N ARG A 38 -9.57 -0.39 -7.39
CA ARG A 38 -10.72 -1.01 -6.73
C ARG A 38 -10.90 -0.55 -5.29
N VAL A 39 -9.81 -0.48 -4.51
CA VAL A 39 -9.85 -0.05 -3.12
C VAL A 39 -10.17 1.44 -3.02
N LEU A 40 -9.53 2.28 -3.85
CA LEU A 40 -9.81 3.71 -3.96
C LEU A 40 -11.29 3.99 -4.26
N ARG A 41 -11.89 3.27 -5.23
CA ARG A 41 -13.32 3.41 -5.57
C ARG A 41 -14.25 3.04 -4.43
N SER A 42 -13.81 2.15 -3.55
CA SER A 42 -14.57 1.76 -2.35
C SER A 42 -14.32 2.68 -1.13
N GLY A 43 -13.46 3.68 -1.26
CA GLY A 43 -13.02 4.51 -0.14
C GLY A 43 -12.24 3.72 0.91
N GLY A 44 -11.55 2.67 0.48
CA GLY A 44 -10.84 1.74 1.37
C GLY A 44 -9.48 2.26 1.84
N PRO A 45 -8.76 1.46 2.65
CA PRO A 45 -7.49 1.85 3.25
C PRO A 45 -6.35 1.89 2.22
N ALA A 46 -5.25 2.55 2.55
CA ALA A 46 -4.03 2.47 1.77
C ALA A 46 -3.50 1.02 1.71
N LEU A 47 -2.88 0.65 0.60
CA LEU A 47 -2.30 -0.67 0.37
C LEU A 47 -0.78 -0.60 0.41
N LEU A 48 -0.14 -1.46 1.22
CA LEU A 48 1.30 -1.67 1.20
C LEU A 48 1.61 -3.03 0.60
N PHE A 49 2.11 -3.04 -0.64
CA PHE A 49 2.59 -4.22 -1.34
C PHE A 49 4.03 -4.52 -0.92
N GLU A 50 4.23 -5.62 -0.20
CA GLU A 50 5.54 -5.99 0.37
C GLU A 50 6.39 -6.76 -0.63
N ASN A 51 5.75 -7.49 -1.56
CA ASN A 51 6.43 -8.38 -2.50
C ASN A 51 6.03 -8.11 -3.97
N PRO A 52 6.41 -6.98 -4.59
CA PRO A 52 6.16 -6.77 -6.00
C PRO A 52 7.01 -7.74 -6.85
N THR A 53 6.40 -8.53 -7.73
CA THR A 53 7.11 -9.55 -8.48
C THR A 53 8.22 -8.94 -9.34
N GLY A 54 9.44 -9.47 -9.26
CA GLY A 54 10.60 -8.97 -10.01
C GLY A 54 11.30 -7.76 -9.37
N HIS A 55 10.80 -7.24 -8.25
CA HIS A 55 11.38 -6.10 -7.54
C HIS A 55 11.53 -6.37 -6.04
N ARG A 56 12.39 -5.60 -5.38
CA ARG A 56 12.62 -5.69 -3.91
C ARG A 56 12.10 -4.49 -3.14
N MET A 57 11.72 -3.42 -3.84
CA MET A 57 11.24 -2.20 -3.23
C MET A 57 9.73 -2.32 -2.98
N PRO A 58 9.25 -2.24 -1.72
CA PRO A 58 7.83 -2.23 -1.41
C PRO A 58 7.15 -1.00 -2.01
N VAL A 59 5.86 -1.13 -2.31
CA VAL A 59 5.06 -0.06 -2.92
C VAL A 59 3.88 0.26 -2.02
N LEU A 60 3.75 1.53 -1.64
CA LEU A 60 2.56 2.07 -0.99
C LEU A 60 1.65 2.69 -2.06
N ALA A 61 0.37 2.32 -2.09
CA ALA A 61 -0.61 2.77 -3.07
C ALA A 61 -1.98 3.06 -2.43
N ASN A 62 -2.83 3.74 -3.18
CA ASN A 62 -4.24 4.00 -2.85
C ASN A 62 -5.08 3.83 -4.11
#